data_AF-A0A960TGJ8-F1
#
_entry.id   AF-A0A960TGJ8-F1
#
_cell.length_a   1.000
_cell.length_b   1.000
_cell.length_c   1.000
_cell.angle_alpha   90.00
_cell.angle_beta   90.00
_cell.angle_gamma   90.00
#
_symmetry.space_group_name_H-M   'P 1'
#
loop_
_entity.id
_entity.type
_entity.pdbx_description
1 polymer ?
#
loop_
_entity_poly.entity_id
_entity_poly.type
_entity_poly.pdbx_seq_one_letter_code
_entity_poly.pdbx_strand_id
1 'polypeptide(L)'
;VAQSYPSLSEPDYRVLAQIGISTGDVGAKWSEIKDGYLKVDESKLTKALSESPQSVKDLFASDLNEDAITDNGVAFKMNETLKPYVQFSGGLITARIDTIKSTIDQKQETIASKQRSLEQKEQQLREKFGRMESSIREARSRSEYLKSKLGTP
;
A
#
# COMPACT_ATOMS: atom_id res chain seq x y z
N VAL A 1 -21.57 4.31 -16.83
CA VAL A 1 -23.00 3.99 -16.62
C VAL A 1 -23.27 4.15 -15.13
N ALA A 2 -24.15 5.07 -14.72
CA ALA A 2 -24.52 5.19 -13.32
C ALA A 2 -25.22 3.89 -12.87
N GLN A 3 -24.80 3.30 -11.76
CA GLN A 3 -25.46 2.12 -11.23
C GLN A 3 -26.86 2.51 -10.75
N SER A 4 -27.86 1.75 -11.20
CA SER A 4 -29.27 1.92 -10.82
C SER A 4 -29.57 0.96 -9.68
N TYR A 5 -30.22 1.45 -8.63
CA TYR A 5 -30.68 0.67 -7.49
C TYR A 5 -32.21 0.59 -7.55
N PRO A 6 -32.80 -0.61 -7.65
CA PRO A 6 -34.25 -0.75 -7.63
C PRO A 6 -34.81 -0.36 -6.25
N SER A 7 -35.92 0.38 -6.23
CA SER A 7 -36.76 0.59 -5.04
C SER A 7 -38.10 -0.11 -5.20
N LEU A 8 -38.75 -0.40 -4.08
CA LEU A 8 -40.14 -0.87 -4.02
C LEU A 8 -41.12 0.28 -3.68
N SER A 9 -40.57 1.48 -3.47
CA SER A 9 -41.28 2.66 -2.97
C SER A 9 -41.35 3.77 -4.00
N GLU A 10 -42.44 4.53 -3.97
CA GLU A 10 -42.65 5.71 -4.82
C GLU A 10 -42.36 7.02 -4.05
N PRO A 11 -41.77 8.05 -4.69
CA PRO A 11 -41.17 8.02 -6.03
C PRO A 11 -39.90 7.14 -6.11
N ASP A 12 -39.77 6.42 -7.23
CA ASP A 12 -38.68 5.49 -7.49
C ASP A 12 -37.32 6.19 -7.73
N TYR A 13 -36.57 6.39 -6.64
CA TYR A 13 -35.19 6.89 -6.66
C TYR A 13 -34.21 5.76 -6.92
N ARG A 14 -33.63 5.75 -8.12
CA ARG A 14 -32.69 4.74 -8.61
C ARG A 14 -31.23 5.16 -8.60
N VAL A 15 -30.95 6.46 -8.58
CA VAL A 15 -29.59 7.00 -8.61
C VAL A 15 -29.41 8.13 -7.59
N LEU A 16 -28.21 8.21 -7.00
CA LEU A 16 -27.83 9.26 -6.05
C LEU A 16 -28.09 10.69 -6.58
N ALA A 17 -27.94 10.91 -7.89
CA ALA A 17 -28.17 12.21 -8.51
C ALA A 17 -29.62 12.69 -8.41
N GLN A 18 -30.60 11.78 -8.32
CA GLN A 18 -32.02 12.14 -8.18
C GLN A 18 -32.32 12.73 -6.79
N ILE A 19 -31.57 12.31 -5.77
CA ILE A 19 -31.68 12.85 -4.40
C ILE A 19 -30.67 13.97 -4.12
N GLY A 20 -30.01 14.50 -5.16
CA GLY A 20 -29.08 15.63 -5.04
C GLY A 20 -27.64 15.26 -4.69
N ILE A 21 -27.23 13.99 -4.74
CA ILE A 21 -25.85 13.56 -4.48
C ILE A 21 -25.15 13.27 -5.80
N SER A 22 -24.07 14.00 -6.11
CA SER A 22 -23.33 13.86 -7.38
C SER A 22 -21.84 14.10 -7.18
N THR A 23 -21.02 13.82 -8.20
CA THR A 23 -19.58 14.15 -8.18
C THR A 23 -19.27 15.51 -8.83
N GLY A 24 -20.29 16.22 -9.28
CA GLY A 24 -20.20 17.49 -10.00
C GLY A 24 -21.51 17.79 -10.74
N ASP A 25 -21.66 19.04 -11.17
CA ASP A 25 -22.84 19.44 -11.94
C ASP A 25 -22.86 18.75 -13.31
N VAL A 26 -24.04 18.65 -13.93
CA VAL A 26 -24.16 18.04 -15.27
C VAL A 26 -23.32 18.84 -16.26
N GLY A 27 -22.33 18.20 -16.88
CA GLY A 27 -21.40 18.85 -17.80
C GLY A 27 -20.16 19.48 -17.14
N ALA A 28 -19.93 19.23 -15.84
CA ALA A 28 -18.72 19.66 -15.15
C ALA A 28 -17.45 19.17 -15.87
N LYS A 29 -16.41 20.00 -15.85
CA LYS A 29 -15.14 19.65 -16.50
C LYS A 29 -14.47 18.50 -15.76
N TRP A 30 -13.80 17.61 -16.49
CA TRP A 30 -13.03 16.51 -15.90
C TRP A 30 -12.06 16.98 -14.81
N SER A 31 -11.42 18.13 -15.01
CA SER A 31 -10.51 18.74 -14.04
C SER A 31 -11.12 19.04 -12.67
N GLU A 32 -12.44 19.24 -12.61
CA GLU A 32 -13.18 19.59 -11.40
C GLU A 32 -13.74 18.34 -10.68
N ILE A 33 -13.99 17.25 -11.42
CA ILE A 33 -14.60 16.02 -10.89
C ILE A 33 -13.61 14.87 -10.69
N LYS A 34 -12.36 15.02 -11.15
CA LYS A 34 -11.32 13.98 -11.11
C LYS A 34 -11.03 13.44 -9.71
N ASP A 35 -11.25 14.25 -8.68
CA ASP A 35 -10.96 13.89 -7.30
C ASP A 35 -12.09 13.04 -6.69
N GLY A 36 -13.24 12.92 -7.38
CA GLY A 36 -14.33 12.03 -7.00
C GLY A 36 -15.10 12.45 -5.75
N TYR A 37 -14.96 13.70 -5.30
CA TYR A 37 -15.69 14.21 -4.14
C TYR A 37 -17.20 14.21 -4.40
N LEU A 38 -17.96 13.84 -3.37
CA LEU A 38 -19.41 13.95 -3.39
C LEU A 38 -19.81 15.39 -3.04
N LYS A 39 -20.55 16.01 -3.96
CA LYS A 39 -21.27 17.27 -3.79
C LYS A 39 -22.74 16.95 -3.49
N VAL A 40 -23.25 17.56 -2.43
CA VAL A 40 -24.64 17.39 -1.99
C VAL A 40 -25.40 18.69 -2.24
N ASP A 41 -26.48 18.59 -3.01
CA ASP A 41 -27.51 19.63 -3.13
C ASP A 41 -28.52 19.44 -1.98
N GLU A 42 -28.30 20.16 -0.88
CA GLU A 42 -29.13 20.07 0.33
C GLU A 42 -30.61 20.31 0.03
N SER A 43 -30.93 21.23 -0.87
CA SER A 43 -32.32 21.56 -1.20
C SER A 43 -33.07 20.37 -1.84
N LYS A 44 -32.40 19.66 -2.76
CA LYS A 44 -32.95 18.46 -3.39
C LYS A 44 -33.00 17.28 -2.43
N LEU A 45 -31.98 17.12 -1.59
CA LEU A 45 -31.95 16.05 -0.60
C LEU A 45 -33.08 16.23 0.43
N THR A 46 -33.27 17.44 0.96
CA THR A 46 -34.37 17.74 1.89
C THR A 46 -35.73 17.52 1.24
N LYS A 47 -35.90 17.91 -0.03
CA LYS A 47 -37.13 17.65 -0.78
C LYS A 47 -37.39 16.15 -0.94
N ALA A 48 -36.39 15.38 -1.39
CA ALA A 48 -36.52 13.93 -1.55
C ALA A 48 -36.85 13.21 -0.25
N LEU A 49 -36.22 13.63 0.85
CA LEU A 49 -36.51 13.12 2.20
C LEU A 49 -37.91 13.49 2.68
N SER A 50 -38.42 14.67 2.34
CA SER A 50 -39.76 15.11 2.73
C SER A 50 -40.86 14.41 1.93
N GLU A 51 -40.60 14.14 0.65
CA GLU A 51 -41.54 13.46 -0.24
C GLU A 51 -41.65 11.97 0.06
N SER A 52 -40.51 11.27 0.23
CA SER A 52 -40.52 9.84 0.55
C SER A 52 -39.23 9.42 1.24
N PRO A 53 -39.21 9.44 2.59
CA PRO A 53 -38.09 8.92 3.37
C PRO A 53 -37.79 7.45 3.06
N GLN A 54 -38.84 6.67 2.77
CA GLN A 54 -38.72 5.25 2.46
C GLN A 54 -37.99 5.03 1.13
N SER A 55 -38.31 5.79 0.08
CA SER A 55 -37.62 5.65 -1.21
C SER A 55 -36.14 6.05 -1.13
N VAL A 56 -35.82 7.05 -0.29
CA VAL A 56 -34.41 7.39 0.01
C VAL A 56 -33.72 6.25 0.76
N LYS A 57 -34.38 5.64 1.76
CA LYS A 57 -33.86 4.47 2.46
C LYS A 57 -33.58 3.33 1.49
N ASP A 58 -34.52 2.99 0.62
CA ASP A 58 -34.39 1.90 -0.36
C ASP A 58 -33.20 2.12 -1.31
N LEU A 59 -32.91 3.37 -1.70
CA LEU A 59 -31.73 3.69 -2.52
C LEU A 59 -30.41 3.31 -1.81
N PHE A 60 -30.32 3.49 -0.50
CA PHE A 60 -29.11 3.17 0.27
C PHE A 60 -29.07 1.72 0.75
N ALA A 61 -30.22 1.19 1.16
CA ALA A 61 -30.38 -0.12 1.77
C ALA A 61 -31.79 -0.64 1.46
N SER A 62 -31.94 -1.30 0.31
CA SER A 62 -33.16 -2.02 -0.05
C SER A 62 -33.08 -3.48 0.33
N ASP A 63 -34.26 -4.01 0.64
CA ASP A 63 -34.55 -5.42 0.83
C ASP A 63 -35.59 -5.76 -0.25
N LEU A 64 -35.17 -6.50 -1.27
CA LEU A 64 -36.01 -6.80 -2.44
C LEU A 64 -36.91 -8.02 -2.24
N ASN A 65 -36.64 -8.85 -1.23
CA ASN A 65 -37.35 -10.10 -0.96
C ASN A 65 -38.16 -10.06 0.35
N GLU A 66 -38.21 -8.92 1.01
CA GLU A 66 -38.97 -8.64 2.25
C GLU A 66 -38.63 -9.61 3.40
N ASP A 67 -37.38 -10.10 3.45
CA ASP A 67 -36.91 -11.01 4.50
C ASP A 67 -36.27 -10.29 5.70
N ALA A 68 -36.37 -8.96 5.71
CA ALA A 68 -35.75 -8.04 6.66
C ALA A 68 -34.21 -8.01 6.58
N ILE A 69 -33.61 -8.52 5.49
CA ILE A 69 -32.17 -8.48 5.23
C ILE A 69 -31.92 -7.54 4.04
N THR A 70 -31.06 -6.55 4.25
CA THR A 70 -30.62 -5.68 3.15
C THR A 70 -29.74 -6.48 2.19
N ASP A 71 -30.17 -6.56 0.94
CA ASP A 71 -29.49 -7.27 -0.15
C ASP A 71 -29.02 -6.33 -1.28
N ASN A 72 -29.47 -5.07 -1.26
CA ASN A 72 -29.18 -4.09 -2.29
C ASN A 72 -29.11 -2.64 -1.76
N GLY A 73 -28.71 -1.72 -2.64
CA GLY A 73 -28.53 -0.31 -2.34
C GLY A 73 -27.06 0.12 -2.35
N VAL A 74 -26.86 1.45 -2.39
CA VAL A 74 -25.53 2.07 -2.46
C VAL A 74 -24.67 1.67 -1.25
N ALA A 75 -25.22 1.76 -0.04
CA ALA A 75 -24.48 1.48 1.18
C ALA A 75 -24.14 -0.01 1.30
N PHE A 76 -25.06 -0.89 0.90
CA PHE A 76 -24.82 -2.33 0.85
C PHE A 76 -23.66 -2.67 -0.12
N LYS A 77 -23.73 -2.18 -1.36
CA LYS A 77 -22.66 -2.42 -2.34
C LYS A 77 -21.33 -1.82 -1.92
N MET A 78 -21.33 -0.64 -1.30
CA MET A 78 -20.12 -0.04 -0.73
C MET A 78 -19.53 -0.92 0.36
N ASN A 79 -20.35 -1.40 1.30
CA ASN A 79 -19.90 -2.27 2.38
C ASN A 79 -19.33 -3.58 1.85
N GLU A 80 -20.03 -4.27 0.95
CA GLU A 80 -19.55 -5.53 0.35
C GLU A 80 -18.27 -5.34 -0.46
N THR A 81 -18.12 -4.19 -1.14
CA THR A 81 -16.89 -3.86 -1.87
C THR A 81 -15.71 -3.60 -0.92
N LEU A 82 -15.94 -2.90 0.20
CA LEU A 82 -14.88 -2.53 1.15
C LEU A 82 -14.50 -3.68 2.08
N LYS A 83 -15.44 -4.57 2.41
CA LYS A 83 -15.27 -5.70 3.34
C LYS A 83 -13.99 -6.51 3.12
N PRO A 84 -13.65 -7.02 1.91
CA PRO A 84 -12.42 -7.78 1.70
C PRO A 84 -11.14 -6.95 1.89
N TYR A 85 -11.21 -5.61 1.81
CA TYR A 85 -10.06 -4.74 2.03
C TYR A 85 -9.82 -4.47 3.50
N VAL A 86 -10.90 -4.22 4.26
CA VAL A 86 -10.83 -3.77 5.66
C VAL A 86 -10.92 -4.90 6.68
N GLN A 87 -11.16 -6.14 6.23
CA GLN A 87 -11.23 -7.29 7.12
C GLN A 87 -9.92 -7.49 7.89
N PHE A 88 -10.02 -7.50 9.23
CA PHE A 88 -8.85 -7.58 10.10
C PHE A 88 -8.00 -8.84 9.83
N SER A 89 -8.66 -10.00 9.75
CA SER A 89 -8.01 -11.28 9.45
C SER A 89 -8.27 -11.68 8.00
N GLY A 90 -7.20 -11.87 7.22
CA GLY A 90 -7.31 -12.30 5.81
C GLY A 90 -7.78 -11.22 4.84
N GLY A 91 -7.93 -9.96 5.28
CA GLY A 91 -8.21 -8.85 4.38
C GLY A 91 -7.01 -8.51 3.50
N LEU A 92 -7.28 -7.95 2.32
CA LEU A 92 -6.26 -7.66 1.31
C LEU A 92 -5.21 -6.65 1.81
N ILE A 93 -5.64 -5.63 2.56
CA ILE A 93 -4.72 -4.63 3.13
C ILE A 93 -3.79 -5.29 4.15
N THR A 94 -4.32 -6.08 5.08
CA THR A 94 -3.53 -6.81 6.07
C THR A 94 -2.54 -7.77 5.40
N ALA A 95 -3.00 -8.57 4.43
CA ALA A 95 -2.14 -9.48 3.67
C ALA A 95 -0.99 -8.74 2.97
N ARG A 96 -1.26 -7.56 2.43
CA ARG A 96 -0.24 -6.71 1.82
C ARG A 96 0.77 -6.19 2.84
N ILE A 97 0.29 -5.75 4.01
CA ILE A 97 1.14 -5.30 5.13
C ILE A 97 2.06 -6.45 5.56
N ASP A 98 1.54 -7.65 5.74
CA ASP A 98 2.31 -8.82 6.19
C ASP A 98 3.35 -9.26 5.16
N THR A 99 3.00 -9.22 3.87
CA THR A 99 3.95 -9.48 2.78
C THR A 99 5.11 -8.47 2.79
N ILE A 100 4.79 -7.18 3.00
CA ILE A 100 5.81 -6.12 3.09
C ILE A 100 6.69 -6.34 4.32
N LYS A 101 6.13 -6.66 5.48
CA LYS A 101 6.90 -6.98 6.71
C LYS A 101 7.85 -8.15 6.49
N SER A 102 7.35 -9.26 5.93
CA SER A 102 8.19 -10.43 5.61
C SER A 102 9.33 -10.07 4.65
N THR A 103 9.05 -9.22 3.65
CA THR A 103 10.07 -8.72 2.73
C THR A 103 11.12 -7.86 3.44
N ILE A 104 10.71 -7.04 4.41
CA ILE A 104 11.62 -6.23 5.23
C ILE A 104 12.52 -7.15 6.07
N ASP A 105 11.95 -8.17 6.73
CA ASP A 105 12.69 -9.10 7.58
C ASP A 105 13.75 -9.88 6.79
N GLN A 106 13.38 -10.39 5.62
CA GLN A 106 14.32 -11.07 4.70
C GLN A 106 15.46 -10.16 4.24
N LYS A 107 15.15 -8.87 3.98
CA LYS A 107 16.17 -7.88 3.63
C LYS A 107 17.10 -7.61 4.81
N GLN A 108 16.58 -7.54 6.03
CA GLN A 108 17.37 -7.34 7.23
C GLN A 108 18.34 -8.50 7.47
N GLU A 109 17.88 -9.74 7.29
CA GLU A 109 18.75 -10.92 7.38
C GLU A 109 19.84 -10.91 6.30
N THR A 110 19.48 -10.53 5.07
CA THR A 110 20.42 -10.37 3.96
C THR A 110 21.49 -9.33 4.27
N ILE A 111 21.10 -8.19 4.86
CA ILE A 111 22.03 -7.14 5.29
C ILE A 111 22.99 -7.68 6.35
N ALA A 112 22.49 -8.36 7.37
CA ALA A 112 23.31 -8.93 8.44
C ALA A 112 24.31 -9.99 7.92
N SER A 113 23.90 -10.80 6.94
CA SER A 113 24.79 -11.76 6.27
C SER A 113 25.91 -11.07 5.47
N LYS A 114 25.57 -10.00 4.75
CA LYS A 114 26.55 -9.19 4.00
C LYS A 114 27.54 -8.49 4.92
N GLN A 115 27.08 -7.95 6.05
CA GLN A 115 27.95 -7.33 7.06
C GLN A 115 28.99 -8.32 7.59
N ARG A 116 28.55 -9.51 8.02
CA ARG A 116 29.47 -10.60 8.45
C ARG A 116 30.48 -10.97 7.36
N SER A 117 30.04 -11.04 6.11
CA SER A 117 30.92 -11.36 4.97
C SER A 117 31.98 -10.26 4.74
N LEU A 118 31.60 -8.98 4.88
CA LEU A 118 32.52 -7.85 4.76
C LEU A 118 33.56 -7.85 5.89
N GLU A 119 33.15 -8.08 7.14
CA GLU A 119 34.05 -8.18 8.28
C GLU A 119 35.08 -9.31 8.10
N GLN A 120 34.64 -10.49 7.68
CA GLN A 120 35.54 -11.60 7.37
C GLN A 120 36.50 -11.25 6.23
N LYS A 121 36.01 -10.56 5.20
CA LYS A 121 36.85 -10.15 4.07
C LYS A 121 37.91 -9.13 4.52
N GLU A 122 37.53 -8.17 5.34
CA GLU A 122 38.45 -7.19 5.92
C GLU A 122 39.52 -7.89 6.76
N GLN A 123 39.13 -8.81 7.65
CA GLN A 123 40.06 -9.57 8.47
C GLN A 123 41.05 -10.37 7.61
N GLN A 124 40.57 -11.08 6.60
CA GLN A 124 41.44 -11.80 5.65
C GLN A 124 42.43 -10.88 4.93
N LEU A 125 41.98 -9.69 4.54
CA LEU A 125 42.85 -8.70 3.90
C LEU A 125 43.89 -8.18 4.89
N ARG A 126 43.51 -7.83 6.12
CA ARG A 126 44.44 -7.40 7.18
C ARG A 126 45.53 -8.44 7.42
N GLU A 127 45.18 -9.71 7.51
CA GLU A 127 46.15 -10.81 7.68
C GLU A 127 47.09 -10.96 6.46
N LYS A 128 46.55 -10.86 5.24
CA LYS A 128 47.36 -10.92 4.01
C LYS A 128 48.34 -9.76 3.94
N PHE A 129 47.90 -8.53 4.25
CA PHE A 129 48.77 -7.36 4.30
C PHE A 129 49.84 -7.49 5.38
N GLY A 130 49.48 -7.95 6.58
CA GLY A 130 50.44 -8.19 7.67
C GLY A 130 51.51 -9.23 7.30
N ARG A 131 51.12 -10.35 6.67
CA ARG A 131 52.06 -11.35 6.14
C ARG A 131 52.98 -10.76 5.07
N MET A 132 52.41 -10.03 4.11
CA MET A 132 53.17 -9.38 3.04
C MET A 132 54.19 -8.38 3.59
N GLU A 133 53.81 -7.59 4.59
CA GLU A 133 54.72 -6.63 5.23
C GLU A 133 55.88 -7.32 5.95
N SER A 134 55.62 -8.43 6.64
CA SER A 134 56.66 -9.25 7.25
C SER A 134 57.60 -9.85 6.21
N SER A 135 57.07 -10.38 5.09
CA SER A 135 57.91 -10.88 3.99
C SER A 135 58.76 -9.77 3.34
N ILE A 136 58.22 -8.56 3.19
CA ILE A 136 58.98 -7.39 2.69
C ILE A 136 60.10 -7.01 3.68
N ARG A 137 59.82 -7.00 4.99
CA ARG A 137 60.84 -6.74 6.03
C ARG A 137 61.97 -7.77 5.98
N GLU A 138 61.64 -9.05 5.87
CA GLU A 138 62.63 -10.12 5.72
C GLU A 138 63.42 -10.02 4.42
N ALA A 139 62.78 -9.69 3.30
CA ALA A 139 63.48 -9.50 2.03
C ALA A 139 64.46 -8.31 2.10
N ARG A 140 64.05 -7.21 2.74
CA ARG A 140 64.92 -6.06 2.99
C ARG A 140 66.10 -6.41 3.90
N SER A 141 65.87 -7.11 5.01
CA SER A 141 66.96 -7.51 5.92
C SER A 141 67.97 -8.44 5.25
N ARG A 142 67.50 -9.40 4.44
CA ARG A 142 68.37 -10.25 3.61
C ARG A 142 69.16 -9.44 2.58
N SER A 143 68.53 -8.48 1.92
CA SER A 143 69.21 -7.60 0.96
C SER A 143 70.31 -6.76 1.63
N GLU A 144 70.06 -6.19 2.80
CA GLU A 144 71.06 -5.41 3.53
C GLU A 144 72.21 -6.28 4.05
N TYR A 145 71.91 -7.50 4.53
CA TYR A 145 72.95 -8.48 4.88
C TYR A 145 73.86 -8.80 3.67
N LEU A 146 73.28 -9.10 2.50
CA LEU A 146 74.04 -9.37 1.28
C LEU A 146 74.89 -8.17 0.86
N LYS A 147 74.34 -6.94 0.91
CA LYS A 147 75.13 -5.72 0.64
C LYS A 147 76.31 -5.57 1.58
N SER A 148 76.13 -5.81 2.89
CA SER A 148 77.23 -5.72 3.86
C SER A 148 78.34 -6.75 3.63
N LYS A 149 78.00 -7.93 3.09
CA LYS A 149 78.96 -9.00 2.78
C LYS A 149 79.65 -8.82 1.42
N LEU A 150 79.00 -8.16 0.48
CA LEU A 150 79.54 -7.87 -0.86
C LEU A 150 80.24 -6.50 -0.95
N GLY A 151 79.99 -5.60 0.01
CA GLY A 151 80.52 -4.23 0.06
C GLY A 151 81.76 -4.06 0.95
N THR A 152 82.29 -5.11 1.55
CA THR A 152 83.63 -5.10 2.17
C THR A 152 84.69 -5.25 1.06
N PRO A 153 85.55 -4.25 0.81
CA PRO A 153 86.78 -4.44 0.04
C PRO A 153 87.77 -5.36 0.77
#